data_AF-A0A359LNP8-F1
#
_entry.id   AF-A0A359LNP8-F1
#
_cell.length_a   1.000
_cell.length_b   1.000
_cell.length_c   1.000
_cell.angle_alpha   90.00
_cell.angle_beta   90.00
_cell.angle_gamma   90.00
#
_symmetry.space_group_name_H-M   'P 1'
#
loop_
_entity.id
_entity.type
_entity.pdbx_description
1 polymer ?
#
loop_
_entity_poly.entity_id
_entity_poly.type
_entity_poly.pdbx_seq_one_letter_code
_entity_poly.pdbx_strand_id
1 'polypeptide(L)'
;MTRLVLILAVALLYVLHQDTWFWRSARPLAFGFLPIGLFYHACYCLAASALLWLLVRLAWPGHLEEDVTRERNVSGARAEDRT
;
A
#
# COMPACT_ATOMS: atom_id res chain seq x y z
N MET A 1 -6.42 10.40 11.93
CA MET A 1 -7.14 9.11 11.83
C MET A 1 -6.58 8.21 10.73
N THR A 2 -6.32 8.73 9.53
CA THR A 2 -5.88 7.92 8.37
C THR A 2 -4.55 7.19 8.56
N ARG A 3 -3.59 7.80 9.26
CA ARG A 3 -2.31 7.14 9.62
C ARG A 3 -2.52 5.88 10.49
N LEU A 4 -3.46 5.93 11.43
CA LEU A 4 -3.81 4.79 12.29
C LEU A 4 -4.46 3.66 11.47
N VAL A 5 -5.32 4.00 10.52
CA VAL A 5 -5.93 3.03 9.59
C VAL A 5 -4.87 2.36 8.72
N LEU A 6 -3.90 3.11 8.20
CA LEU A 6 -2.78 2.57 7.42
C LEU A 6 -1.90 1.64 8.26
N ILE A 7 -1.54 2.04 9.49
CA ILE A 7 -0.74 1.23 10.41
C ILE A 7 -1.49 -0.07 10.77
N LEU A 8 -2.78 0.03 11.10
CA LEU A 8 -3.61 -1.14 11.40
C LEU A 8 -3.75 -2.06 10.19
N ALA A 9 -3.91 -1.52 8.98
CA ALA A 9 -4.00 -2.33 7.77
C ALA A 9 -2.69 -3.04 7.45
N VAL A 10 -1.54 -2.39 7.63
CA VAL A 10 -0.20 -3.02 7.48
C VAL A 10 0.01 -4.09 8.55
N ALA A 11 -0.31 -3.81 9.82
CA ALA A 11 -0.18 -4.78 10.90
C ALA A 11 -1.11 -5.99 10.69
N LEU A 12 -2.33 -5.76 10.21
CA LEU A 12 -3.27 -6.82 9.87
C LEU A 12 -2.73 -7.67 8.73
N LEU A 13 -2.26 -7.08 7.62
CA LEU A 13 -1.62 -7.81 6.53
C LEU A 13 -0.37 -8.57 7.00
N TYR A 14 0.43 -8.00 7.91
CA TYR A 14 1.61 -8.67 8.45
C TYR A 14 1.26 -9.92 9.26
N VAL A 15 0.25 -9.84 10.13
CA VAL A 15 -0.25 -11.00 10.88
C VAL A 15 -0.89 -12.02 9.94
N LEU A 16 -1.63 -11.54 8.93
CA LEU A 16 -2.27 -12.38 7.91
C LEU A 16 -1.23 -13.07 7.01
N HIS A 17 -0.07 -12.45 6.79
CA HIS A 17 1.07 -13.01 6.06
C HIS A 17 1.75 -14.15 6.82
N GLN A 18 1.64 -14.20 8.15
CA GLN A 18 2.31 -15.26 8.92
C GLN A 18 1.91 -16.67 8.46
N ASP A 19 0.80 -16.82 7.72
CA ASP A 19 0.42 -18.05 6.99
C ASP A 19 0.48 -19.32 7.86
N THR A 20 0.33 -19.15 9.17
CA THR A 20 0.34 -20.27 10.13
C THR A 20 -1.05 -20.85 10.33
N TRP A 21 -2.09 -20.17 9.86
CA TRP A 21 -3.48 -20.48 10.21
C TRP A 21 -4.04 -21.67 9.44
N PHE A 22 -3.74 -21.78 8.14
CA PHE A 22 -4.29 -22.85 7.29
C PHE A 22 -3.35 -24.04 7.08
N TRP A 23 -2.27 -24.13 7.85
CA TRP A 23 -1.24 -25.14 7.62
C TRP A 23 -1.67 -26.58 7.97
N ARG A 24 -2.69 -26.77 8.82
CA ARG A 24 -3.16 -28.11 9.26
C ARG A 24 -4.50 -28.58 8.68
N SER A 25 -5.27 -27.71 8.03
CA SER A 25 -6.61 -28.06 7.53
C SER A 25 -6.61 -28.16 6.01
N ALA A 26 -6.07 -29.27 5.49
CA ALA A 26 -6.18 -29.68 4.09
C ALA A 26 -7.60 -30.11 3.67
N ARG A 27 -8.60 -29.95 4.56
CA ARG A 27 -10.00 -30.35 4.37
C ARG A 27 -10.89 -29.28 5.03
N PRO A 28 -11.94 -28.78 4.37
CA PRO A 28 -12.47 -29.20 3.07
C PRO A 28 -11.82 -28.46 1.90
N LEU A 29 -11.80 -29.10 0.72
CA LEU A 29 -11.46 -28.43 -0.54
C LEU A 29 -12.55 -27.41 -0.85
N ALA A 30 -12.20 -26.13 -1.04
CA ALA A 30 -13.15 -25.19 -1.60
C ALA A 30 -13.42 -25.59 -3.06
N PHE A 31 -14.69 -25.66 -3.45
CA PHE A 31 -15.09 -25.94 -4.83
C PHE A 31 -14.68 -27.32 -5.40
N GLY A 32 -14.31 -28.28 -4.54
CA GLY A 32 -13.94 -29.65 -4.97
C GLY A 32 -12.59 -29.82 -5.66
N PHE A 33 -11.87 -28.73 -5.92
CA PHE A 33 -10.56 -28.73 -6.61
C PHE A 33 -9.55 -27.73 -6.02
N LEU A 34 -10.01 -26.65 -5.36
CA LEU A 34 -9.16 -25.54 -4.98
C LEU A 34 -8.76 -25.61 -3.50
N PRO A 35 -7.46 -25.61 -3.16
CA PRO A 35 -7.01 -25.49 -1.78
C PRO A 35 -7.45 -24.15 -1.19
N ILE A 36 -8.09 -24.16 -0.01
CA ILE A 36 -8.50 -22.93 0.68
C ILE A 36 -7.31 -21.98 0.92
N GLY A 37 -6.11 -22.54 1.15
CA GLY A 37 -4.89 -21.74 1.25
C GLY A 37 -4.60 -20.89 0.00
N LEU A 38 -4.94 -21.37 -1.20
CA LEU A 38 -4.74 -20.64 -2.45
C LEU A 38 -5.80 -19.54 -2.65
N PHE A 39 -7.06 -19.84 -2.32
CA PHE A 39 -8.13 -18.81 -2.32
C PHE A 39 -7.81 -17.68 -1.33
N TYR A 40 -7.32 -18.05 -0.15
CA TYR A 40 -6.87 -17.12 0.87
C TYR A 40 -5.72 -16.25 0.37
N HIS A 41 -4.71 -16.84 -0.29
CA HIS A 41 -3.62 -16.09 -0.92
C HIS A 41 -4.13 -15.15 -2.02
N ALA A 42 -5.10 -15.56 -2.84
CA ALA A 42 -5.69 -14.70 -3.87
C ALA A 42 -6.39 -13.49 -3.24
N CYS A 43 -7.18 -13.69 -2.19
CA CYS A 43 -7.78 -12.61 -1.41
C CYS A 43 -6.73 -11.72 -0.73
N TYR A 44 -5.65 -12.31 -0.21
CA TYR A 44 -4.53 -11.59 0.40
C TYR A 44 -3.84 -10.67 -0.63
N CYS A 45 -3.56 -11.16 -1.85
CA CYS A 45 -2.99 -10.35 -2.92
C CYS A 45 -3.90 -9.17 -3.31
N LEU A 46 -5.22 -9.39 -3.38
CA LEU A 46 -6.18 -8.32 -3.62
C LEU A 46 -6.17 -7.27 -2.49
N ALA A 47 -6.16 -7.72 -1.23
CA ALA A 47 -6.10 -6.84 -0.08
C ALA A 47 -4.78 -6.03 -0.04
N ALA A 48 -3.65 -6.67 -0.34
CA ALA A 48 -2.34 -6.01 -0.42
C ALA A 48 -2.31 -4.95 -1.54
N SER A 49 -2.89 -5.25 -2.70
CA SER A 49 -2.99 -4.31 -3.83
C SER A 49 -3.87 -3.12 -3.48
N ALA A 50 -5.01 -3.35 -2.82
CA ALA A 50 -5.90 -2.29 -2.35
C ALA A 50 -5.23 -1.42 -1.27
N LEU A 51 -4.47 -2.03 -0.35
CA LEU A 51 -3.70 -1.27 0.64
C LEU A 51 -2.65 -0.40 -0.05
N LEU A 52 -1.90 -0.95 -1.01
CA LEU A 52 -0.88 -0.20 -1.74
C LEU A 52 -1.51 0.97 -2.51
N TRP A 53 -2.66 0.76 -3.15
CA TRP A 53 -3.42 1.83 -3.82
C TRP A 53 -3.86 2.92 -2.85
N LEU A 54 -4.36 2.54 -1.67
CA LEU A 54 -4.75 3.47 -0.62
C LEU A 54 -3.54 4.23 -0.07
N LEU A 55 -2.40 3.55 0.08
CA LEU A 55 -1.13 4.12 0.51
C LEU A 55 -0.63 5.15 -0.51
N VAL A 56 -0.67 4.85 -1.81
CA VAL A 56 -0.33 5.81 -2.86
C VAL A 56 -1.27 7.01 -2.82
N ARG A 57 -2.59 6.82 -2.70
CA ARG A 57 -3.54 7.96 -2.64
C ARG A 57 -3.38 8.86 -1.41
N LEU A 58 -2.96 8.30 -0.27
CA LEU A 58 -2.88 9.02 1.00
C LEU A 58 -1.48 9.52 1.34
N ALA A 59 -0.47 8.73 1.02
CA ALA A 59 0.93 8.99 1.33
C ALA A 59 1.67 9.64 0.17
N TRP A 60 1.07 9.77 -1.03
CA TRP A 60 1.54 10.69 -2.06
C TRP A 60 0.99 12.10 -1.76
N PRO A 61 1.76 12.96 -1.09
CA PRO A 61 1.30 14.27 -0.67
C PRO A 61 1.69 15.27 -1.76
N GLY A 62 0.73 16.06 -2.25
CA GLY A 62 1.01 17.16 -3.20
C GLY A 62 2.00 18.21 -2.67
N HIS A 63 2.41 18.14 -1.40
CA HIS A 63 3.47 18.97 -0.83
C HIS A 63 4.84 18.79 -1.53
N LEU A 64 5.13 17.59 -2.07
CA LEU A 64 6.33 17.40 -2.91
C LEU A 64 6.28 18.23 -4.19
N GLU A 65 5.09 18.58 -4.70
CA GLU A 65 4.95 19.47 -5.85
C GLU A 65 5.14 20.94 -5.47
N GLU A 66 4.82 21.33 -4.24
CA GLU A 66 5.08 22.68 -3.72
C GLU A 66 6.57 22.95 -3.57
N ASP A 67 7.34 21.98 -3.05
CA ASP A 67 8.80 22.12 -2.90
C ASP A 67 9.49 22.23 -4.27
N VAL A 68 9.10 21.39 -5.24
CA VAL A 68 9.63 21.45 -6.62
C VAL A 68 9.26 22.77 -7.31
N THR A 69 8.03 23.27 -7.10
CA THR A 69 7.58 24.54 -7.68
C THR A 69 8.28 25.74 -7.04
N ARG A 70 8.51 25.70 -5.73
CA ARG A 70 9.22 26.75 -4.99
C ARG A 70 10.69 26.82 -5.39
N GLU A 71 11.37 25.69 -5.54
CA GLU A 71 12.76 25.65 -6.02
C GLU A 71 12.90 26.18 -7.46
N ARG A 72 11.99 25.81 -8.37
CA ARG A 72 11.95 26.36 -9.73
C ARG A 72 11.79 27.87 -9.75
N ASN A 73 10.87 28.43 -8.97
CA ASN A 73 10.62 29.87 -8.93
C ASN A 73 11.80 30.65 -8.33
N VAL A 74 12.44 30.13 -7.27
CA VAL A 74 13.63 30.76 -6.68
C VAL A 74 14.82 30.74 -7.65
N SER A 75 15.03 29.62 -8.36
CA SER A 75 16.11 29.52 -9.35
C SER A 75 15.86 30.39 -10.58
N GLY A 76 14.60 30.55 -11.00
CA GLY A 76 14.21 31.45 -12.09
C GLY A 76 14.43 32.92 -11.73
N ALA A 77 13.96 33.35 -10.55
CA ALA A 77 14.15 34.72 -10.07
C ALA A 77 15.64 35.09 -9.91
N ARG A 78 16.49 34.14 -9.50
CA ARG A 78 17.94 34.35 -9.36
C ARG A 78 18.68 34.41 -10.70
N ALA A 79 18.13 33.82 -11.75
CA ALA A 79 18.68 33.91 -13.10
C ALA A 79 18.35 35.26 -13.75
N GLU A 80 17.14 35.79 -13.49
CA GLU A 80 16.66 37.07 -14.02
C GLU A 80 17.36 38.28 -13.38
N ASP A 81 17.70 38.22 -12.09
CA ASP A 81 18.47 39.26 -11.38
C ASP A 81 19.95 39.36 -11.82
N ARG A 82 20.45 38.35 -12.55
CA ARG A 82 21.86 38.29 -13.00
C ARG A 82 22.08 38.82 -14.42
N THR A 83 21.01 39.02 -15.20
CA THR A 83 21.06 39.51 -16.60
C THR A 83 20.73 40.98 -16.68
#